data_AF-I4Z180-F1
#
_entry.id   AF-I4Z180-F1
#
_cell.length_a   1.000
_cell.length_b   1.000
_cell.length_c   1.000
_cell.angle_alpha   90.00
_cell.angle_beta   90.00
_cell.angle_gamma   90.00
#
_symmetry.space_group_name_H-M   'P 1'
#
loop_
_entity.id
_entity.type
_entity.pdbx_description
1 polymer ?
#
loop_
_entity_poly.entity_id
_entity_poly.type
_entity_poly.pdbx_seq_one_letter_code
_entity_poly.pdbx_strand_id
1 'polypeptide(L)'
;MYYRFPLSLRLVEEMLLERGMVVSYETVRRWALKFGPAYAHRLRRKKPNRRDIWHLDEVVGTISGKKHWLWRAVDQDGYVLDEIVQSRRDTKAAKRLLKRLVKKQGCPSRRMITDKLGS
;
A
#
# COMPACT_ATOMS: atom_id res chain seq x y z
N MET A 1 15.16 -9.14 -9.39
CA MET A 1 14.01 -10.00 -9.75
C MET A 1 12.72 -9.26 -9.37
N TYR A 2 12.37 -8.19 -10.10
CA TYR A 2 11.26 -7.29 -9.76
C TYR A 2 10.15 -7.40 -10.81
N TYR A 3 8.91 -7.63 -10.36
CA TYR A 3 7.63 -7.39 -11.06
C TYR A 3 7.50 -7.94 -12.50
N ARG A 4 7.49 -9.27 -12.67
CA ARG A 4 7.14 -9.88 -13.97
C ARG A 4 5.63 -10.01 -14.22
N PHE A 5 4.80 -9.70 -13.22
CA PHE A 5 3.38 -9.95 -13.28
C PHE A 5 2.59 -8.73 -12.80
N PRO A 6 1.88 -8.01 -13.68
CA PRO A 6 0.77 -7.20 -13.20
C PRO A 6 -0.23 -8.20 -12.62
N LEU A 7 -0.40 -8.21 -11.29
CA LEU A 7 -1.31 -9.10 -10.55
C LEU A 7 -2.78 -8.77 -10.88
N SER A 8 -3.13 -8.81 -12.17
CA SER A 8 -4.50 -8.80 -12.63
C SER A 8 -5.18 -10.07 -12.14
N LEU A 9 -6.45 -9.97 -11.82
CA LEU A 9 -7.23 -11.11 -11.34
C LEU A 9 -7.28 -12.26 -12.38
N ARG A 10 -7.15 -11.96 -13.69
CA ARG A 10 -7.08 -12.98 -14.75
C ARG A 10 -5.78 -13.76 -14.70
N LEU A 11 -4.67 -13.06 -14.46
CA LEU A 11 -3.39 -13.72 -14.26
C LEU A 11 -3.41 -14.60 -13.00
N VAL A 12 -4.09 -14.16 -11.93
CA VAL A 12 -4.23 -15.00 -10.72
C VAL A 12 -5.05 -16.26 -11.03
N GLU A 13 -6.11 -16.15 -11.84
CA GLU A 13 -6.84 -17.31 -12.37
C GLU A 13 -5.93 -18.26 -13.16
N GLU A 14 -5.11 -17.75 -14.09
CA GLU A 14 -4.14 -18.54 -14.85
C GLU A 14 -3.12 -19.25 -13.93
N MET A 15 -2.57 -18.53 -12.94
CA MET A 15 -1.62 -19.07 -11.96
C MET A 15 -2.22 -20.15 -11.04
N LEU A 16 -3.55 -20.13 -10.84
CA LEU A 16 -4.26 -21.15 -10.09
C LEU A 16 -4.59 -22.35 -10.98
N LEU A 17 -4.91 -22.10 -12.25
CA LEU A 17 -5.13 -23.14 -13.25
C LEU A 17 -3.86 -23.99 -13.48
N GLU A 18 -2.69 -23.36 -13.58
CA GLU A 18 -1.39 -24.06 -13.65
C GLU A 18 -1.15 -25.01 -12.47
N ARG A 19 -1.78 -24.73 -11.32
CA ARG A 19 -1.72 -25.57 -10.11
C ARG A 19 -2.87 -26.57 -10.01
N GLY A 20 -3.67 -26.73 -11.06
CA GLY A 20 -4.82 -27.64 -11.10
C GLY A 20 -6.07 -27.12 -10.41
N MET A 21 -6.11 -25.85 -10.01
CA MET A 21 -7.27 -25.23 -9.36
C MET A 21 -8.11 -24.47 -10.40
N VAL A 22 -9.27 -25.02 -10.76
CA VAL A 22 -10.20 -24.39 -11.70
C VAL A 22 -11.07 -23.38 -10.95
N VAL A 23 -10.72 -22.09 -11.06
CA VAL A 23 -11.48 -20.98 -10.49
C VAL A 23 -11.60 -19.85 -11.51
N SER A 24 -12.75 -19.18 -11.54
CA SER A 24 -12.93 -18.03 -12.42
C SER A 24 -12.30 -16.75 -11.86
N TYR A 25 -11.90 -15.82 -12.73
CA TYR A 25 -11.53 -14.44 -12.37
C TYR A 25 -12.51 -13.79 -11.37
N GLU A 26 -13.81 -14.04 -11.55
CA GLU A 26 -14.84 -13.44 -10.70
C GLU A 26 -14.86 -14.06 -9.30
N THR A 27 -14.53 -15.35 -9.19
CA THR A 27 -14.33 -16.03 -7.90
C THR A 27 -13.15 -15.42 -7.16
N VAL A 28 -12.01 -15.21 -7.84
CA VAL A 28 -10.83 -14.53 -7.28
C VAL A 28 -11.19 -13.11 -6.83
N ARG A 29 -11.96 -12.36 -7.63
CA ARG A 29 -12.45 -11.01 -7.26
C ARG A 29 -13.28 -11.04 -5.97
N ARG A 30 -14.23 -11.98 -5.86
CA ARG A 30 -15.09 -12.13 -4.67
C ARG A 30 -14.27 -12.49 -3.44
N TRP A 31 -13.26 -13.35 -3.56
CA TRP A 31 -12.33 -13.65 -2.47
C TRP A 31 -11.49 -12.44 -2.06
N ALA A 32 -10.97 -11.68 -3.02
CA ALA A 32 -10.23 -10.46 -2.73
C ALA A 32 -11.10 -9.44 -1.98
N LEU A 33 -12.37 -9.29 -2.35
CA LEU A 33 -13.32 -8.43 -1.64
C LEU A 33 -13.66 -8.95 -0.24
N LYS A 34 -13.87 -10.26 -0.11
CA LYS A 34 -14.28 -10.90 1.16
C LYS A 34 -13.14 -10.96 2.18
N PHE A 35 -11.95 -11.38 1.75
CA PHE A 35 -10.82 -11.67 2.64
C PHE A 35 -9.74 -10.59 2.61
N GLY A 36 -9.63 -9.82 1.52
CA GLY A 36 -8.62 -8.79 1.33
C GLY A 36 -8.52 -7.80 2.50
N PRO A 37 -9.63 -7.27 3.05
CA PRO A 37 -9.56 -6.37 4.21
C PRO A 37 -8.88 -7.01 5.43
N ALA A 38 -9.17 -8.28 5.73
CA ALA A 38 -8.56 -8.99 6.86
C ALA A 38 -7.07 -9.26 6.63
N TYR A 39 -6.67 -9.64 5.40
CA TYR A 39 -5.27 -9.79 5.04
C TYR A 39 -4.52 -8.46 5.10
N ALA A 40 -5.07 -7.40 4.51
CA ALA A 40 -4.48 -6.06 4.54
C ALA A 40 -4.32 -5.57 5.98
N HIS A 41 -5.31 -5.80 6.86
CA HIS A 41 -5.19 -5.46 8.26
C HIS A 41 -4.03 -6.22 8.93
N ARG A 42 -3.91 -7.53 8.72
CA ARG A 42 -2.81 -8.34 9.27
C ARG A 42 -1.44 -7.89 8.76
N LEU A 43 -1.30 -7.60 7.46
CA LEU A 43 -0.05 -7.11 6.88
C LEU A 43 0.36 -5.75 7.48
N ARG A 44 -0.61 -4.92 7.87
CA ARG A 44 -0.38 -3.61 8.52
C ARG A 44 -0.08 -3.69 10.03
N ARG A 45 0.04 -4.88 10.63
CA ARG A 45 0.27 -5.10 12.08
C ARG A 45 1.75 -5.25 12.48
N LYS A 46 2.69 -4.57 11.80
CA LYS A 46 4.04 -4.46 12.34
C LYS A 46 3.98 -3.72 13.68
N LYS A 47 4.60 -4.28 14.72
CA LYS A 47 4.69 -3.60 16.03
C LYS A 47 5.52 -2.32 15.88
N PRO A 48 5.10 -1.20 16.48
CA PRO A 48 5.89 0.03 16.47
C PRO A 48 7.28 -0.22 17.04
N ASN A 49 8.32 0.18 16.32
CA ASN A 49 9.68 0.19 16.85
C ASN A 49 10.26 1.61 16.77
N ARG A 50 10.74 2.12 17.91
CA ARG A 50 11.36 3.45 18.02
C ARG A 50 12.61 3.61 17.15
N ARG A 51 13.22 2.50 16.72
CA ARG A 51 14.39 2.50 15.84
C ARG A 51 14.03 2.46 14.36
N ASP A 52 12.76 2.34 14.00
CA ASP A 52 12.34 2.31 12.60
C ASP A 52 12.70 3.63 11.90
N ILE A 53 13.14 3.50 10.65
CA ILE A 53 13.25 4.60 9.69
C ILE A 53 11.98 4.56 8.84
N TRP A 54 11.32 5.70 8.70
CA TRP A 54 10.13 5.84 7.86
C TRP A 54 10.50 6.53 6.55
N HIS A 55 10.02 5.99 5.45
CA HIS A 55 10.09 6.56 4.12
C HIS A 55 8.70 7.04 3.73
N LEU A 56 8.57 8.32 3.40
CA LEU A 56 7.32 8.94 2.96
C LEU A 56 7.49 9.40 1.52
N ASP A 57 6.62 8.92 0.64
CA ASP A 57 6.71 9.18 -0.79
C ASP A 57 5.35 9.56 -1.38
N GLU A 58 5.39 10.34 -2.46
CA GLU A 58 4.25 10.63 -3.35
C GLU A 58 4.30 9.71 -4.57
N VAL A 59 3.22 8.99 -4.86
CA VAL A 59 3.10 8.14 -6.05
C VAL A 59 1.87 8.56 -6.85
N VAL A 60 2.02 8.70 -8.16
CA VAL A 60 0.90 8.96 -9.07
C VAL A 60 0.52 7.68 -9.78
N GLY A 61 -0.76 7.32 -9.72
CA GLY A 61 -1.30 6.12 -10.36
C GLY A 61 -2.62 6.38 -11.06
N THR A 62 -3.00 5.51 -12.00
CA THR A 62 -4.27 5.61 -12.71
C THR A 62 -5.26 4.59 -12.15
N ILE A 63 -6.42 5.04 -11.68
CA ILE A 63 -7.52 4.19 -11.20
C ILE A 63 -8.74 4.48 -12.08
N SER A 64 -9.28 3.45 -12.73
CA SER A 64 -10.42 3.57 -13.65
C SER A 64 -10.24 4.68 -14.70
N GLY A 65 -9.04 4.78 -15.27
CA GLY A 65 -8.70 5.78 -16.29
C GLY A 65 -8.46 7.21 -15.78
N LYS A 66 -8.58 7.46 -14.47
CA LYS A 66 -8.35 8.78 -13.86
C LYS A 66 -7.04 8.79 -13.08
N LYS A 67 -6.32 9.92 -13.08
CA LYS A 67 -5.10 10.09 -12.27
C LYS A 67 -5.47 10.25 -10.80
N HIS A 68 -4.72 9.58 -9.94
CA HIS A 68 -4.82 9.63 -8.50
C HIS A 68 -3.43 9.80 -7.88
N TRP A 69 -3.41 10.44 -6.71
CA TRP A 69 -2.22 10.68 -5.91
C TRP A 69 -2.28 9.82 -4.66
N LEU A 70 -1.25 9.01 -4.45
CA LEU A 70 -1.06 8.14 -3.30
C LEU A 70 0.07 8.72 -2.45
N TRP A 71 -0.26 9.09 -1.23
CA TRP A 71 0.73 9.34 -0.18
C TRP A 71 0.93 8.04 0.59
N ARG A 72 2.16 7.54 0.66
CA ARG A 72 2.48 6.31 1.38
C ARG A 72 3.57 6.57 2.42
N ALA A 73 3.46 5.91 3.56
CA ALA A 73 4.53 5.77 4.53
C ALA A 73 4.88 4.29 4.69
N VAL A 74 6.15 3.96 4.47
CA VAL A 74 6.69 2.63 4.69
C VAL A 74 7.88 2.68 5.62
N ASP A 75 8.26 1.54 6.19
CA ASP A 75 9.51 1.45 6.92
C ASP A 75 10.69 0.98 6.04
N GLN A 76 11.87 0.92 6.66
CA GLN A 76 13.10 0.42 6.06
C GLN A 76 13.04 -1.03 5.53
N ASP A 77 12.11 -1.85 6.03
CA ASP A 77 11.92 -3.24 5.61
C ASP A 77 10.84 -3.35 4.50
N GLY A 78 10.26 -2.22 4.09
CA GLY A 78 9.22 -2.13 3.07
C GLY A 78 7.79 -2.37 3.58
N TYR A 79 7.56 -2.49 4.90
CA TYR A 79 6.19 -2.61 5.42
C TYR A 79 5.43 -1.31 5.29
N VAL A 80 4.18 -1.40 4.83
CA VAL A 80 3.28 -0.25 4.73
C VAL A 80 2.75 0.11 6.11
N LEU A 81 3.16 1.27 6.61
CA LEU A 81 2.74 1.79 7.90
C LEU A 81 1.38 2.50 7.80
N ASP A 82 1.22 3.31 6.75
CA ASP A 82 -0.01 4.02 6.42
C ASP A 82 -0.04 4.52 4.96
N GLU A 83 -1.25 4.76 4.43
CA GLU A 83 -1.46 5.25 3.07
C GLU A 83 -2.75 6.09 2.93
N ILE A 84 -2.75 7.05 2.00
CA ILE A 84 -3.93 7.83 1.60
C ILE A 84 -3.91 8.03 0.09
N VAL A 85 -4.99 7.62 -0.58
CA VAL A 85 -5.23 7.90 -2.01
C VAL A 85 -6.20 9.06 -2.16
N GLN A 86 -5.94 9.95 -3.11
CA GLN A 86 -6.80 11.08 -3.46
C GLN A 86 -6.92 11.23 -4.97
N SER A 87 -8.02 11.83 -5.43
CA SER A 87 -8.24 12.18 -6.84
C SER A 87 -7.48 13.44 -7.29
N ARG A 88 -6.85 14.18 -6.37
CA ARG A 88 -6.08 15.40 -6.63
C ARG A 88 -4.83 15.44 -5.77
N ARG A 89 -3.79 16.12 -6.24
CA ARG A 89 -2.58 16.40 -5.46
C ARG A 89 -2.93 17.33 -4.29
N ASP A 90 -2.78 16.84 -3.07
CA ASP A 90 -3.13 17.60 -1.86
C ASP A 90 -2.12 17.33 -0.74
N THR A 91 -1.26 18.31 -0.49
CA THR A 91 -0.22 18.25 0.54
C THR A 91 -0.80 18.22 1.96
N LYS A 92 -2.06 18.64 2.18
CA LYS A 92 -2.72 18.51 3.49
C LYS A 92 -2.97 17.04 3.82
N ALA A 93 -3.14 16.18 2.82
CA ALA A 93 -3.29 14.75 3.05
C ALA A 93 -1.98 14.09 3.50
N ALA A 94 -0.83 14.51 2.97
CA ALA A 94 0.47 14.07 3.47
C ALA A 94 0.63 14.41 4.97
N LYS A 95 0.28 15.65 5.36
CA LYS A 95 0.29 16.06 6.78
C LYS A 95 -0.68 15.25 7.64
N ARG A 96 -1.87 14.95 7.14
CA ARG A 96 -2.87 14.12 7.83
C ARG A 96 -2.39 12.68 7.99
N LEU A 97 -1.77 12.11 6.96
CA LEU A 97 -1.15 10.78 7.00
C LEU A 97 -0.10 10.73 8.10
N LEU A 98 0.81 11.70 8.15
CA LEU A 98 1.86 11.75 9.17
C LEU A 98 1.28 11.85 10.59
N LYS A 99 0.32 12.75 10.83
CA LYS A 99 -0.32 12.89 12.14
C LYS A 99 -0.99 11.59 12.58
N ARG A 100 -1.70 10.93 11.68
CA ARG A 100 -2.38 9.65 11.93
C ARG A 100 -1.37 8.54 12.22
N LEU A 101 -0.26 8.50 11.46
CA LEU A 101 0.81 7.52 11.64
C LEU A 101 1.48 7.67 13.01
N VAL A 102 1.88 8.88 13.41
CA VAL A 102 2.48 9.11 14.73
C VAL A 102 1.53 8.69 15.86
N LYS A 103 0.24 9.02 15.74
CA LYS A 103 -0.79 8.60 16.72
C LYS A 103 -0.93 7.08 16.79
N LYS A 104 -0.89 6.39 15.64
CA LYS A 104 -1.01 4.92 15.54
C LYS A 104 0.21 4.21 16.13
N GLN A 105 1.41 4.74 15.89
CA GLN A 105 2.67 4.13 16.35
C GLN A 105 3.00 4.49 17.81
N GLY A 106 2.35 5.51 18.38
CA GLY A 106 2.54 5.95 19.77
C GLY A 106 3.89 6.62 20.04
N CYS A 107 4.80 6.64 19.08
CA CYS A 107 6.07 7.33 19.11
C CYS A 107 6.49 7.71 17.68
N PRO A 108 7.20 8.84 17.51
CA PRO A 108 7.80 9.17 16.22
C PRO A 108 8.95 8.21 15.90
N SER A 109 9.21 7.99 14.61
CA SER A 109 10.40 7.26 14.17
C SER A 109 11.68 7.97 14.57
N ARG A 110 12.78 7.21 14.62
CA ARG A 110 14.12 7.77 14.80
C ARG A 110 14.49 8.73 13.66
N ARG A 111 14.05 8.40 12.45
CA ARG A 111 14.36 9.17 11.23
C ARG A 111 13.21 9.06 10.25
N MET A 112 12.92 10.18 9.59
CA MET A 112 12.00 10.22 8.45
C MET A 112 12.78 10.65 7.22
N ILE A 113 12.61 9.92 6.14
CA ILE A 113 13.15 10.21 4.83
C ILE A 113 11.96 10.52 3.94
N THR A 114 11.97 11.70 3.33
CA THR A 114 11.06 12.04 2.26
C THR A 114 11.87 12.06 0.97
N ASP A 115 11.28 11.65 -0.14
CA ASP A 115 11.83 12.02 -1.42
C ASP A 115 11.87 13.56 -1.49
N LYS A 116 13.04 14.10 -1.88
CA LYS A 116 13.17 15.53 -2.13
C LYS A 116 12.44 15.82 -3.43
N LEU A 117 11.11 15.95 -3.37
CA LEU A 117 10.35 16.56 -4.44
C LEU A 117 10.83 18.01 -4.52
N GLY A 118 11.56 18.33 -5.59
CA GLY A 118 12.00 19.68 -5.91
C GLY A 118 10.81 20.62 -5.82
N SER A 119 10.99 21.70 -5.06
CA SER A 119 10.02 22.79 -4.94
C SER A 119 9.83 23.51 -6.27
#